data_AF-A0ABD3F6N6-F1
#
_entry.id   AF-A0ABD3F6N6-F1
#
_cell.length_a   1.000
_cell.length_b   1.000
_cell.length_c   1.000
_cell.angle_alpha   90.00
_cell.angle_beta   90.00
_cell.angle_gamma   90.00
#
_symmetry.space_group_name_H-M   'P 1'
#
loop_
_entity.id
_entity.type
_entity.pdbx_description
1 polymer ?
#
loop_
_entity_poly.entity_id
_entity_poly.type
_entity_poly.pdbx_seq_one_letter_code
_entity_poly.pdbx_strand_id
1 'polypeptide(L)'
;MATPRDFETEGVTTFQSPPTTLYRYVLLLKDEKLSIWIEDKSSKKQWCKIDMVKGDFVASANLIIDASALDYIKCFQGSGSSDD
;
A
#
# COMPACT_ATOMS: atom_id res chain seq x y z
N MET A 1 -0.28 0.27 26.38
CA MET A 1 -0.27 -0.57 25.16
C MET A 1 -0.95 0.25 24.08
N ALA A 2 -0.20 0.71 23.07
CA ALA A 2 -0.77 1.52 22.01
C ALA A 2 -1.63 0.60 21.13
N THR A 3 -2.92 0.88 21.02
CA THR A 3 -3.74 0.26 20.00
C THR A 3 -3.11 0.58 18.64
N PRO A 4 -2.92 -0.41 17.75
CA PRO A 4 -2.48 -0.13 16.40
C PRO A 4 -3.52 0.83 15.81
N ARG A 5 -3.09 2.03 15.47
CA ARG A 5 -4.00 3.04 14.92
C ARG A 5 -4.42 2.53 13.55
N ASP A 6 -5.73 2.46 13.32
CA ASP A 6 -6.26 2.26 11.98
C ASP A 6 -5.69 3.35 11.06
N PHE A 7 -5.21 2.94 9.89
CA PHE A 7 -4.59 3.85 8.92
C PHE A 7 -5.17 3.57 7.55
N GLU A 8 -5.67 4.61 6.90
CA GLU A 8 -6.21 4.51 5.54
C GLU A 8 -5.50 5.52 4.65
N THR A 9 -5.18 5.11 3.43
CA THR A 9 -4.67 5.99 2.39
C THR A 9 -5.14 5.59 1.01
N GLU A 10 -5.37 6.59 0.18
CA GLU A 10 -5.59 6.42 -1.25
C GLU A 10 -4.47 7.09 -2.06
N GLY A 11 -4.33 6.70 -3.32
CA GLY A 11 -3.40 7.33 -4.24
C GLY A 11 -3.50 6.77 -5.65
N VAL A 12 -2.59 7.23 -6.53
CA VAL A 12 -2.46 6.75 -7.90
C VAL A 12 -1.02 6.28 -8.11
N THR A 13 -0.85 5.11 -8.70
CA THR A 13 0.45 4.53 -9.01
C THR A 13 0.49 4.00 -10.44
N THR A 14 1.70 3.73 -10.93
CA THR A 14 1.96 3.25 -12.28
C THR A 14 3.00 2.13 -12.20
N PHE A 15 2.74 1.00 -12.88
CA PHE A 15 3.62 -0.17 -12.79
C PHE A 15 4.56 -0.32 -13.99
N GLN A 16 4.35 0.42 -15.08
CA GLN A 16 5.10 0.28 -16.34
C GLN A 16 5.53 1.62 -16.93
N SER A 17 6.67 1.60 -17.62
CA SER A 17 7.09 2.66 -18.53
C SER A 17 6.03 2.89 -19.62
N PRO A 18 5.95 4.10 -20.19
CA PRO A 18 4.87 4.48 -21.11
C PRO A 18 4.63 3.48 -22.26
N PRO A 19 3.36 3.25 -22.68
CA PRO A 19 2.14 3.98 -22.30
C PRO A 19 1.58 3.55 -20.94
N THR A 20 1.54 4.50 -20.02
CA THR A 20 1.43 4.23 -18.59
C THR A 20 -0.03 4.11 -18.16
N THR A 21 -0.47 2.88 -17.92
CA THR A 21 -1.74 2.62 -17.25
C THR A 21 -1.70 3.19 -15.83
N LEU A 22 -2.66 4.06 -15.52
CA LEU A 22 -2.82 4.64 -14.20
C LEU A 22 -3.69 3.73 -13.33
N TYR A 23 -3.18 3.37 -12.16
CA TYR A 23 -3.91 2.57 -11.19
C TYR A 23 -4.24 3.40 -9.97
N ARG A 24 -5.49 3.44 -9.55
CA ARG A 24 -5.86 3.94 -8.23
C ARG A 24 -5.66 2.84 -7.22
N TYR A 25 -5.17 3.19 -6.04
CA TYR A 25 -5.08 2.25 -4.94
C TYR A 25 -5.68 2.84 -3.67
N VAL A 26 -6.16 1.94 -2.81
CA VAL A 26 -6.51 2.22 -1.42
C VAL A 26 -5.78 1.19 -0.56
N LEU A 27 -5.13 1.64 0.51
CA LEU A 27 -4.49 0.81 1.52
C LEU A 27 -5.15 1.12 2.85
N LEU A 28 -5.72 0.09 3.49
CA LEU A 28 -6.29 0.16 4.83
C LEU A 28 -5.53 -0.79 5.74
N LEU A 29 -4.91 -0.26 6.79
CA LEU A 29 -4.34 -1.03 7.87
C LEU A 29 -5.31 -0.99 9.05
N LYS A 30 -5.83 -2.15 9.44
CA LYS A 30 -6.70 -2.32 10.60
C LYS A 30 -6.26 -3.54 11.39
N ASP A 31 -6.14 -3.42 12.71
CA ASP A 31 -5.68 -4.53 13.58
C ASP A 31 -4.36 -5.17 13.08
N GLU A 32 -3.40 -4.36 12.62
CA GLU A 32 -2.13 -4.78 11.99
C GLU A 32 -2.26 -5.60 10.69
N LYS A 33 -3.45 -5.67 10.12
CA LYS A 33 -3.71 -6.33 8.85
C LYS A 33 -3.93 -5.33 7.74
N LEU A 34 -3.21 -5.51 6.65
CA LEU A 34 -3.31 -4.67 5.47
C LEU A 34 -4.42 -5.20 4.54
N SER A 35 -5.24 -4.28 4.06
CA SER A 35 -6.17 -4.49 2.97
C SER A 35 -5.81 -3.53 1.83
N ILE A 36 -5.69 -4.06 0.63
CA ILE A 36 -5.33 -3.33 -0.57
C ILE A 36 -6.44 -3.46 -1.61
N TRP A 37 -6.82 -2.33 -2.19
CA TRP A 37 -7.68 -2.26 -3.38
C TRP A 37 -6.92 -1.56 -4.48
N ILE A 38 -6.99 -2.10 -5.69
CA ILE A 38 -6.39 -1.51 -6.89
C ILE A 38 -7.45 -1.46 -7.98
N GLU A 39 -7.57 -0.31 -8.64
CA GLU A 39 -8.40 -0.11 -9.82
C GLU A 39 -7.52 0.32 -10.99
N ASP A 40 -7.61 -0.40 -12.11
CA ASP A 40 -7.14 0.11 -13.40
C ASP A 40 -8.08 1.20 -13.91
N LYS A 41 -7.60 2.45 -14.03
CA LYS A 41 -8.43 3.57 -14.49
C LYS A 41 -8.87 3.42 -15.94
N SER A 42 -8.13 2.67 -16.75
CA SER A 42 -8.38 2.48 -18.19
C SER A 42 -9.46 1.42 -18.44
N SER A 43 -9.26 0.21 -17.94
CA SER A 43 -10.19 -0.91 -18.16
C SER A 43 -11.28 -1.02 -17.09
N LYS A 44 -11.22 -0.20 -16.03
CA LYS A 44 -12.10 -0.29 -14.85
C LYS A 44 -12.06 -1.65 -14.13
N LYS A 45 -10.99 -2.43 -14.34
CA LYS A 45 -10.78 -3.68 -13.62
C LYS A 45 -10.36 -3.36 -12.20
N GLN A 46 -10.95 -4.06 -11.24
CA GLN A 46 -10.68 -3.88 -9.83
C GLN A 46 -10.19 -5.19 -9.21
N TRP A 47 -9.22 -5.08 -8.32
CA TRP A 47 -8.69 -6.18 -7.53
C TRP A 47 -8.65 -5.75 -6.07
N CYS A 48 -8.95 -6.68 -5.17
CA CYS A 48 -8.79 -6.44 -3.75
C CYS A 48 -8.18 -7.66 -3.07
N LYS A 49 -7.43 -7.40 -2.00
CA LYS A 49 -6.98 -8.41 -1.06
C LYS A 49 -7.07 -7.82 0.34
N ILE A 50 -7.76 -8.51 1.24
CA ILE A 50 -8.05 -8.04 2.60
C ILE A 50 -7.33 -8.90 3.63
N ASP A 51 -7.23 -8.39 4.86
CA ASP A 51 -6.76 -9.13 6.03
C ASP A 51 -5.33 -9.71 5.90
N MET A 52 -4.43 -9.07 5.13
CA MET A 52 -3.06 -9.54 4.94
C MET A 52 -2.21 -9.27 6.18
N VAL A 53 -1.57 -10.30 6.74
CA VAL A 53 -0.60 -10.10 7.82
C VAL A 53 0.75 -9.66 7.23
N LYS A 54 1.63 -9.10 8.07
CA LYS A 54 2.97 -8.62 7.63
C LYS A 54 3.73 -9.66 6.79
N GLY A 55 3.65 -10.94 7.13
CA GLY A 55 4.31 -12.01 6.37
C GLY A 55 3.73 -12.28 4.97
N ASP A 56 2.50 -11.84 4.67
CA ASP A 56 1.88 -12.00 3.35
C ASP A 56 2.38 -10.96 2.32
N PHE A 57 2.79 -9.78 2.77
CA PHE A 57 3.24 -8.69 1.89
C PHE A 57 4.71 -8.29 2.09
N VAL A 58 5.34 -8.67 3.20
CA VAL A 58 6.78 -8.47 3.44
C VAL A 58 7.47 -9.83 3.42
N ALA A 59 8.23 -10.07 2.35
CA ALA A 59 9.13 -11.22 2.29
C ALA A 59 10.23 -11.09 3.36
N SER A 60 10.71 -12.22 3.89
CA SER A 60 11.77 -12.24 4.92
C SER A 60 13.04 -11.49 4.51
N ALA A 61 13.34 -11.46 3.20
CA ALA A 61 14.47 -10.71 2.65
C ALA A 61 14.30 -9.18 2.71
N ASN A 62 13.05 -8.70 2.74
CA ASN A 62 12.69 -7.28 2.80
C ASN A 62 12.27 -6.84 4.21
N LEU A 63 12.46 -7.71 5.22
CA LEU A 63 12.05 -7.45 6.59
C LEU A 63 13.04 -6.51 7.27
N ILE A 64 12.61 -5.27 7.46
CA ILE A 64 13.27 -4.27 8.28
C ILE A 64 12.98 -4.59 9.77
N ILE A 65 14.05 -4.64 10.56
CA ILE A 65 14.01 -4.85 12.02
C ILE A 65 13.25 -3.68 12.67
N ASP A 66 12.38 -3.98 13.64
CA ASP A 66 11.49 -3.02 14.32
C ASP A 66 10.46 -2.27 13.45
N ALA A 67 10.45 -2.46 12.13
CA ALA A 67 9.45 -1.82 11.27
C ALA A 67 8.07 -2.47 11.42
N SER A 68 7.05 -1.67 11.71
CA SER A 68 5.66 -2.12 11.76
C SER A 68 5.04 -2.15 10.35
N ALA A 69 3.88 -2.80 10.19
CA ALA A 69 3.13 -2.77 8.93
C ALA A 69 2.87 -1.33 8.44
N LEU A 70 2.64 -0.40 9.38
CA LEU A 70 2.39 1.01 9.11
C LEU A 70 3.60 1.70 8.45
N ASP A 71 4.83 1.35 8.84
CA ASP A 71 6.03 1.96 8.29
C ASP A 71 6.20 1.63 6.80
N TYR A 72 5.93 0.38 6.40
CA TYR A 72 5.94 -0.02 4.98
C TYR A 72 4.88 0.72 4.18
N ILE A 73 3.68 0.91 4.73
CA ILE A 73 2.57 1.60 4.06
C ILE A 73 2.89 3.09 3.89
N LYS A 74 3.48 3.73 4.90
CA LYS A 74 3.92 5.13 4.82
C LYS A 74 4.98 5.34 3.74
N CYS A 75 5.91 4.40 3.58
CA CYS A 75 6.89 4.46 2.48
C CYS A 75 6.22 4.50 1.10
N PHE A 76 5.03 3.89 0.94
CA PHE A 76 4.28 3.91 -0.30
C PHE A 76 3.70 5.29 -0.64
N GLN A 77 3.45 6.14 0.37
CA GLN A 77 3.07 7.54 0.15
C GLN A 77 4.27 8.46 -0.13
N GLY A 78 5.43 8.12 0.43
CA GLY A 78 6.62 9.00 0.48
C GLY A 78 7.31 9.27 -0.85
N SER A 79 6.89 8.66 -1.96
CA SER A 79 7.51 8.87 -3.28
C SER A 79 6.86 9.98 -4.12
N GLY A 80 5.97 10.82 -3.54
CA GLY A 80 5.12 11.74 -4.32
C GLY A 80 5.12 13.21 -3.93
N SER A 81 5.95 13.68 -2.99
CA SER A 81 5.98 15.12 -2.64
C SER A 81 7.40 15.58 -2.27
N SER A 82 8.22 15.75 -3.30
CA SER A 82 9.37 16.65 -3.23
C SER A 82 9.32 17.49 -4.50
N ASP A 83 8.65 18.64 -4.41
CA ASP A 83 8.96 19.81 -5.21
C ASP A 83 8.73 21.02 -4.30
N ASP A 84 9.86 21.63 -3.94
CA ASP A 84 10.02 22.89 -3.21
C ASP A 84 9.72 24.08 -4.14
#